data_AF-A0A3M2GWB4-F1
#
_entry.id   AF-A0A3M2GWB4-F1
#
_cell.length_a   1.000
_cell.length_b   1.000
_cell.length_c   1.000
_cell.angle_alpha   90.00
_cell.angle_beta   90.00
_cell.angle_gamma   90.00
#
_symmetry.space_group_name_H-M   'P 1'
#
loop_
_entity.id
_entity.type
_entity.pdbx_description
1 polymer ?
#
loop_
_entity_poly.entity_id
_entity_poly.type
_entity_poly.pdbx_seq_one_letter_code
_entity_poly.pdbx_strand_id
1 'polypeptide(L)' 'MNREEIIKRLLEESKEFRYHYERHKELDDQIDKLERHHPMTHELEMEIERLKRERLYHKDMIEVLIQGYMKAHA' A
#
# COMPACT_ATOMS: atom_id res chain seq x y z
N MET A 1 -19.47 -8.65 8.38
CA MET A 1 -18.06 -8.57 8.80
C MET A 1 -17.60 -7.14 8.61
N ASN A 2 -16.88 -6.55 9.57
CA ASN A 2 -16.37 -5.19 9.42
C ASN A 2 -15.07 -5.19 8.59
N ARG A 3 -14.75 -4.07 7.93
CA ARG A 3 -13.56 -3.94 7.07
C ARG A 3 -12.26 -4.27 7.80
N GLU A 4 -12.15 -3.84 9.05
CA GLU A 4 -10.99 -4.13 9.90
C GLU A 4 -10.81 -5.62 10.20
N GLU A 5 -11.90 -6.37 10.35
CA GLU A 5 -11.86 -7.82 10.58
C GLU A 5 -11.40 -8.54 9.30
N ILE A 6 -11.87 -8.09 8.13
CA ILE A 6 -11.44 -8.60 6.83
C ILE A 6 -9.93 -8.40 6.66
N ILE A 7 -9.43 -7.21 6.97
CA ILE A 7 -8.00 -6.89 6.88
C ILE A 7 -7.18 -7.80 7.80
N LYS A 8 -7.60 -7.98 9.07
CA LYS A 8 -6.91 -8.86 10.02
C LYS A 8 -6.83 -10.30 9.50
N ARG A 9 -7.96 -10.85 9.02
CA ARG A 9 -7.98 -12.21 8.44
C ARG A 9 -7.11 -12.30 7.19
N LEU A 10 -7.21 -11.35 6.26
CA LEU A 10 -6.39 -11.34 5.06
C LEU A 10 -4.89 -11.22 5.37
N LEU A 11 -4.50 -10.48 6.41
CA LEU A 11 -3.11 -10.42 6.86
C LEU A 11 -2.61 -11.77 7.39
N GLU A 12 -3.46 -12.54 8.07
CA GLU A 12 -3.13 -13.86 8.61
C GLU A 12 -3.12 -14.94 7.52
N GLU A 13 -4.12 -14.93 6.65
CA GLU A 13 -4.44 -16.01 5.70
C GLU A 13 -3.81 -15.81 4.31
N SER A 14 -3.66 -14.56 3.85
CA SER A 14 -3.18 -14.24 2.50
C SER A 14 -1.78 -13.62 2.51
N LYS A 15 -0.80 -14.40 2.06
CA LYS A 15 0.59 -13.93 1.86
C LYS A 15 0.66 -12.79 0.83
N GLU A 16 -0.18 -12.84 -0.19
CA GLU A 16 -0.29 -11.80 -1.21
C GLU A 16 -0.80 -10.49 -0.60
N PHE A 17 -1.88 -10.55 0.18
CA PHE A 17 -2.41 -9.39 0.87
C PHE A 17 -1.37 -8.76 1.80
N ARG A 18 -0.69 -9.60 2.60
CA ARG A 18 0.38 -9.16 3.50
C ARG A 18 1.49 -8.44 2.74
N TYR A 19 1.92 -8.99 1.60
CA TYR A 19 2.93 -8.37 0.75
C TYR A 19 2.49 -6.96 0.30
N HIS A 20 1.30 -6.81 -0.27
CA HIS A 20 0.86 -5.49 -0.72
C HIS A 20 0.67 -4.51 0.44
N TYR A 21 0.18 -4.98 1.59
CA TYR A 21 0.00 -4.17 2.79
C TYR A 21 1.33 -3.66 3.37
N GLU A 22 2.32 -4.54 3.51
CA GLU A 22 3.66 -4.18 3.98
C GLU A 22 4.35 -3.23 2.99
N ARG A 23 4.30 -3.52 1.68
CA ARG A 23 4.91 -2.66 0.66
C ARG A 23 4.26 -1.28 0.58
N HIS A 24 2.93 -1.19 0.71
CA HIS A 24 2.26 0.11 0.79
C HIS A 24 2.81 0.95 1.95
N LYS A 25 2.96 0.34 3.12
CA LYS A 25 3.49 1.03 4.32
C LYS A 25 4.97 1.41 4.16
N GLU A 26 5.79 0.52 3.62
CA GLU A 26 7.20 0.81 3.33
C GLU A 26 7.36 1.97 2.35
N LEU A 27 6.51 2.04 1.33
CA LEU A 27 6.54 3.12 0.33
C LEU A 27 6.08 4.44 0.94
N ASP A 28 5.06 4.44 1.81
CA ASP A 28 4.67 5.63 2.59
C ASP A 28 5.85 6.16 3.41
N ASP A 29 6.53 5.30 4.18
CA ASP A 29 7.67 5.70 4.99
C ASP A 29 8.85 6.22 4.14
N GLN A 30 9.05 5.69 2.94
CA GLN A 30 10.08 6.15 2.01
C GLN A 30 9.73 7.51 1.40
N ILE A 31 8.50 7.69 0.95
CA ILE A 31 8.00 8.96 0.40
C ILE A 31 8.12 10.04 1.47
N ASP A 32 7.67 9.79 2.69
CA ASP A 32 7.74 10.75 3.80
C ASP A 32 9.19 11.18 4.11
N LYS A 33 10.15 10.25 4.04
CA LYS A 33 11.57 10.57 4.25
C LYS A 33 12.13 11.43 3.13
N LEU A 34 11.78 11.13 1.88
CA LEU A 34 12.26 11.86 0.72
C LEU A 34 11.61 13.25 0.62
N GLU A 35 10.32 13.39 0.94
CA GLU A 35 9.62 14.68 0.96
C GLU A 35 10.16 15.63 2.05
N ARG A 36 10.71 15.08 3.13
CA ARG A 36 11.38 15.86 4.20
C ARG A 36 12.83 16.22 3.88
N HIS A 37 13.42 15.64 2.84
CA HIS A 37 14.81 15.90 2.48
C HIS A 37 14.96 17.28 1.80
N HIS A 38 15.94 18.06 2.26
CA HIS A 38 16.30 19.33 1.64
C HIS A 38 17.81 19.38 1.33
N PRO A 39 18.20 19.89 0.15
CA PRO A 39 17.36 20.47 -0.90
C PRO A 39 16.57 19.41 -1.69
N MET A 40 15.39 19.81 -2.18
CA MET A 40 14.56 19.01 -3.08
C MET A 40 15.09 19.21 -4.50
N THR A 41 15.70 18.17 -5.09
CA THR A 41 16.18 18.21 -6.47
C THR A 41 15.13 17.64 -7.41
N HIS A 42 15.19 18.01 -8.69
CA HIS A 42 14.28 17.47 -9.71
C HIS A 42 14.35 15.94 -9.81
N GLU A 43 15.55 15.35 -9.63
CA GLU A 43 15.72 13.90 -9.57
C GLU A 43 14.99 13.27 -8.37
N LEU A 44 15.04 13.93 -7.21
CA LEU A 44 14.33 13.48 -6.00
C LEU A 44 12.81 13.57 -6.19
N GLU A 45 12.32 14.63 -6.83
CA GLU A 45 10.90 14.78 -7.17
C GLU A 45 10.42 13.66 -8.08
N MET A 46 11.18 13.33 -9.13
CA MET A 46 10.85 12.23 -10.04
C MET A 46 10.82 10.88 -9.31
N GLU A 47 11.76 10.65 -8.39
CA GLU A 47 11.80 9.44 -7.58
C GLU A 47 10.58 9.35 -6.64
N ILE A 48 10.21 10.44 -5.96
CA ILE A 48 9.02 10.51 -5.11
C ILE A 48 7.76 10.22 -5.92
N GLU A 49 7.62 10.80 -7.11
CA GLU A 49 6.47 10.54 -7.98
C GLU A 49 6.42 9.09 -8.47
N ARG A 50 7.59 8.47 -8.73
CA ARG A 50 7.67 7.04 -9.04
C ARG A 50 7.16 6.18 -7.87
N LEU A 51 7.65 6.46 -6.65
CA LEU A 51 7.24 5.75 -5.44
C LEU A 51 5.76 5.93 -5.13
N LYS A 52 5.20 7.14 -5.34
CA LYS A 52 3.76 7.42 -5.19
C LYS A 52 2.91 6.57 -6.13
N ARG A 53 3.35 6.36 -7.38
CA ARG A 53 2.65 5.48 -8.33
C ARG A 53 2.70 4.03 -7.89
N GLU A 54 3.84 3.55 -7.42
CA GLU A 54 3.98 2.19 -6.89
C GLU A 54 3.11 1.99 -5.65
N ARG A 55 3.08 2.97 -4.73
CA ARG A 55 2.20 2.94 -3.55
C ARG A 55 0.74 2.85 -3.96
N LEU A 56 0.32 3.63 -4.96
CA LEU A 56 -1.05 3.61 -5.47
C LEU A 56 -1.41 2.22 -6.01
N TYR A 57 -0.51 1.58 -6.76
CA TYR A 57 -0.72 0.21 -7.22
C TYR A 57 -0.94 -0.77 -6.06
N HIS A 58 -0.12 -0.71 -5.00
CA HIS A 58 -0.30 -1.56 -3.83
C HIS A 58 -1.63 -1.28 -3.11
N LYS A 59 -2.03 -0.01 -3.02
CA LYS A 59 -3.34 0.38 -2.45
C LYS A 59 -4.50 -0.23 -3.25
N ASP A 60 -4.44 -0.16 -4.58
CA ASP A 60 -5.48 -0.71 -5.46
C ASP A 60 -5.57 -2.24 -5.32
N MET A 61 -4.43 -2.93 -5.26
CA MET A 61 -4.40 -4.38 -5.03
C MET A 61 -4.99 -4.79 -3.68
N ILE A 62 -4.69 -4.04 -2.60
CA ILE A 62 -5.29 -4.24 -1.28
C ILE A 62 -6.82 -4.13 -1.36
N GLU A 63 -7.33 -3.10 -2.04
CA GLU A 63 -8.77 -2.88 -2.20
C GLU A 63 -9.44 -4.03 -2.99
N VAL A 64 -8.82 -4.47 -4.09
CA VAL A 64 -9.30 -5.61 -4.88
C VAL A 64 -9.41 -6.88 -4.04
N LEU A 65 -8.39 -7.16 -3.21
CA LEU A 65 -8.38 -8.34 -2.35
C LEU A 65 -9.44 -8.26 -1.24
N ILE A 66 -9.63 -7.09 -0.62
CA ILE A 66 -10.70 -6.87 0.36
C ILE A 66 -12.07 -7.08 -0.28
N GLN A 67 -12.32 -6.48 -1.44
CA GLN A 67 -13.59 -6.62 -2.14
C GLN A 67 -13.84 -8.06 -2.60
N GLY A 68 -12.80 -8.76 -3.06
CA GLY A 68 -12.86 -10.19 -3.39
C GLY A 68 -13.28 -11.03 -2.19
N TYR A 69 -12.65 -10.80 -1.03
CA TYR A 69 -13.00 -11.47 0.22
C TYR A 69 -14.45 -11.16 0.63
N MET A 70 -14.86 -9.89 0.58
CA MET A 70 -16.23 -9.50 0.91
C MET A 70 -17.26 -10.20 0.05
N LYS A 71 -17.02 -10.32 -1.26
CA LYS A 71 -17.93 -11.02 -2.18
C LYS A 71 -17.99 -12.53 -1.95
N ALA A 72 -16.88 -13.15 -1.59
CA ALA A 72 -16.83 -14.58 -1.30
C ALA A 72 -17.50 -14.95 0.03
N HIS A 73 -17.62 -13.99 0.95
CA HIS A 73 -18.18 -14.15 2.29
C HIS A 73 -19.44 -13.30 2.54
N ALA A 74 -20.09 -12.82 1.47
CA ALA A 74 -21.40 -12.16 1.49
C ALA A 74 -22.52 -13.20 1.41
#